data_AF-A0A2V6F671-F1
#
_entry.id   AF-A0A2V6F671-F1
#
_cell.length_a   1.000
_cell.length_b   1.000
_cell.length_c   1.000
_cell.angle_alpha   90.00
_cell.angle_beta   90.00
_cell.angle_gamma   90.00
#
_symmetry.space_group_name_H-M   'P 1'
#
loop_
_entity.id
_entity.type
_entity.pdbx_description
1 polymer ?
#
loop_
_entity_poly.entity_id
_entity_poly.type
_entity_poly.pdbx_seq_one_letter_code
_entity_poly.pdbx_strand_id
1 'polypeptide(L)'
;MEVIVARQSSSEAVQRAVRFVQQIGKLPVVVKDSPGFLVNRILMPYLIEAGHLFQAGASVEDIDEAMLDFGMPMGPLRLLDEVGVDVAHHVAMELEASFIDRMRTPRVLVQMLKAGLLGRKSERGFYLYNSKTPEVNSGLSLFQEKDRAKIFPREELQKRMALLMVNEAARCLEEELVTEPSDVDFAMIMGTGFAPFRGGPLRHADSRGVEKVVAEMKRLADSGAAYFAPCALLQRMANEGKRFHAEKGDRR
;
A
#
# COMPACT_ATOMS: atom_id res chain seq x y z
N MET A 1 6.94 -11.29 10.52
CA MET A 1 7.96 -10.37 11.05
C MET A 1 9.09 -10.32 10.05
N GLU A 2 9.47 -9.14 9.60
CA GLU A 2 10.53 -8.97 8.61
C GLU A 2 11.91 -9.15 9.26
N VAL A 3 12.79 -9.90 8.61
CA VAL A 3 14.20 -10.05 8.96
C VAL A 3 15.01 -9.36 7.88
N ILE A 4 15.50 -8.16 8.19
CA ILE A 4 16.19 -7.30 7.23
C ILE A 4 17.64 -7.73 7.06
N VAL A 5 18.06 -7.97 5.81
CA VAL A 5 19.42 -8.34 5.44
C VAL A 5 20.11 -7.12 4.84
N ALA A 6 20.94 -6.47 5.66
CA ALA A 6 21.81 -5.39 5.20
C ALA A 6 23.04 -5.94 4.49
N ARG A 7 23.75 -5.09 3.74
CA ARG A 7 24.95 -5.47 2.97
C ARG A 7 26.05 -6.13 3.83
N GLN A 8 26.14 -5.78 5.11
CA GLN A 8 27.15 -6.28 6.05
C GLN A 8 26.65 -7.45 6.91
N SER A 9 25.38 -7.84 6.78
CA SER A 9 24.79 -8.93 7.58
C SER A 9 25.39 -10.27 7.17
N SER A 10 25.99 -10.99 8.13
CA SER A 10 26.45 -12.35 7.89
C SER A 10 25.28 -13.34 7.80
N SER A 11 25.46 -14.42 7.03
CA SER A 11 24.47 -15.49 6.94
C SER A 11 24.13 -16.10 8.30
N GLU A 12 25.12 -16.21 9.19
CA GLU A 12 24.93 -16.68 10.57
C GLU A 12 24.03 -15.74 11.39
N ALA A 13 24.23 -14.42 11.28
CA ALA A 13 23.39 -13.44 11.97
C ALA A 13 21.94 -13.52 11.49
N VAL A 14 21.72 -13.60 10.17
CA VAL A 14 20.38 -13.76 9.58
C VAL A 14 19.71 -15.04 10.06
N GLN A 15 20.43 -16.18 10.03
CA GLN A 15 19.88 -17.45 10.51
C GLN A 15 19.52 -17.44 12.00
N ARG A 16 20.35 -16.80 12.84
CA ARG A 16 20.04 -16.63 14.27
C ARG A 16 18.79 -15.78 14.47
N ALA A 17 18.64 -14.69 13.72
CA ALA A 17 17.44 -13.86 13.76
C ALA A 17 16.20 -14.65 13.32
N VAL A 18 16.26 -15.39 12.21
CA VAL A 18 15.17 -16.26 11.74
C VAL A 18 14.76 -17.29 12.81
N ARG A 19 15.74 -17.97 13.43
CA ARG A 19 15.47 -18.92 14.51
C ARG A 19 14.82 -18.26 15.72
N PHE A 20 15.29 -17.09 16.11
CA PHE A 20 14.68 -16.32 17.21
C PHE A 20 13.22 -15.98 16.92
N VAL A 21 12.92 -15.48 15.72
CA VAL A 21 11.54 -15.17 15.30
C VAL A 21 10.64 -16.41 15.38
N GLN A 22 11.13 -17.56 14.92
CA GLN A 22 10.40 -18.83 15.02
C GLN A 22 10.18 -19.27 16.47
N GLN A 23 11.18 -19.11 17.34
CA GLN A 23 11.10 -19.48 18.76
C GLN A 23 10.05 -18.67 19.52
N ILE A 24 9.83 -17.40 19.16
CA ILE A 24 8.78 -16.57 19.76
C ILE A 24 7.40 -16.77 19.09
N GLY A 25 7.24 -17.83 18.30
CA GLY A 25 5.97 -18.18 17.65
C GLY A 25 5.56 -17.21 16.54
N LYS A 26 6.51 -16.46 15.98
CA LYS A 26 6.29 -15.58 14.82
C LYS A 26 6.85 -16.21 13.56
N LEU A 27 6.31 -15.81 12.42
CA LEU A 27 6.73 -16.30 11.11
C LEU A 27 7.65 -15.25 10.46
N PRO A 28 8.93 -15.58 10.21
CA PRO A 28 9.88 -14.66 9.61
C PRO A 28 9.67 -14.54 8.10
N VAL A 29 9.89 -13.36 7.56
CA VAL A 29 10.06 -13.10 6.12
C VAL A 29 11.40 -12.43 5.93
N VAL A 30 12.30 -13.05 5.18
CA VAL A 30 13.65 -12.51 4.95
C VAL A 30 13.59 -11.55 3.77
N VAL A 31 14.08 -10.33 3.98
CA VAL A 31 14.01 -9.22 3.01
C VAL A 31 15.36 -8.53 2.95
N LYS A 32 15.82 -8.12 1.77
CA LYS A 32 17.00 -7.25 1.68
C LYS A 32 16.68 -5.86 2.25
N ASP A 33 17.71 -5.12 2.62
CA ASP A 33 17.57 -3.74 3.08
C ASP A 33 17.16 -2.81 1.93
N SER A 34 16.16 -1.97 2.17
CA SER A 34 15.61 -0.98 1.23
C SER A 34 14.77 0.04 2.01
N PRO A 35 14.67 1.31 1.56
CA PRO A 35 13.79 2.30 2.19
C PRO A 35 12.35 1.75 2.34
N GLY A 36 11.86 1.72 3.58
CA GLY A 36 10.55 1.16 3.93
C GLY A 36 10.45 -0.38 3.95
N PHE A 37 11.58 -1.09 3.83
CA PHE A 37 11.65 -2.55 3.79
C PHE A 37 10.65 -3.14 2.78
N LEU A 38 9.89 -4.18 3.14
CA LEU A 38 8.88 -4.77 2.26
C LEU A 38 7.48 -4.24 2.59
N VAL A 39 7.02 -4.41 3.84
CA VAL A 39 5.63 -4.14 4.20
C VAL A 39 5.28 -2.67 4.08
N ASN A 40 6.08 -1.77 4.69
CA ASN A 40 5.80 -0.34 4.62
C ASN A 40 5.97 0.21 3.21
N ARG A 41 6.98 -0.25 2.49
CA ARG A 41 7.21 0.13 1.09
C ARG A 41 6.00 -0.18 0.20
N ILE A 42 5.38 -1.36 0.35
CA ILE A 42 4.18 -1.74 -0.42
C ILE A 42 2.91 -1.05 0.09
N LEU A 43 2.81 -0.79 1.39
CA LEU A 43 1.62 -0.15 2.00
C LEU A 43 1.54 1.36 1.70
N MET A 44 2.67 2.05 1.59
CA MET A 44 2.66 3.51 1.48
C MET A 44 2.03 4.06 0.20
N PRO A 45 2.19 3.48 -1.01
CA PRO A 45 1.43 3.89 -2.20
C PRO A 45 -0.08 3.88 -1.99
N TYR A 46 -0.58 2.90 -1.24
CA TYR A 46 -1.99 2.76 -0.90
C TYR A 46 -2.49 3.91 -0.02
N LEU A 47 -1.72 4.29 1.01
CA LEU A 47 -2.07 5.41 1.90
C LEU A 47 -1.92 6.77 1.20
N ILE A 48 -0.87 6.92 0.39
CA ILE A 48 -0.63 8.12 -0.43
C ILE A 48 -1.80 8.33 -1.39
N GLU A 49 -2.25 7.29 -2.08
CA GLU A 49 -3.37 7.36 -3.01
C GLU A 49 -4.70 7.67 -2.31
N ALA A 50 -4.94 7.13 -1.11
CA ALA A 50 -6.10 7.52 -0.32
C ALA A 50 -6.12 9.04 -0.03
N GLY A 51 -4.96 9.62 0.29
CA GLY A 51 -4.82 11.07 0.44
C GLY A 51 -5.04 11.85 -0.87
N HIS A 52 -4.55 11.34 -2.00
CA HIS A 52 -4.81 11.95 -3.33
C HIS A 52 -6.29 11.89 -3.71
N LEU A 53 -6.96 10.77 -3.46
CA LEU A 53 -8.40 10.58 -3.69
C LEU A 53 -9.22 11.55 -2.83
N PHE A 54 -8.88 11.67 -1.55
CA PHE A 54 -9.52 12.64 -0.67
C PHE A 54 -9.32 14.07 -1.17
N GLN A 55 -8.09 14.45 -1.53
CA GLN A 55 -7.78 15.78 -2.08
C GLN A 55 -8.54 16.05 -3.38
N ALA A 56 -8.75 15.02 -4.21
CA ALA A 56 -9.52 15.07 -5.45
C ALA A 56 -11.05 15.11 -5.23
N GLY A 57 -11.53 15.07 -3.98
CA GLY A 57 -12.91 15.29 -3.59
C GLY A 57 -13.70 14.04 -3.18
N ALA A 58 -13.08 12.86 -3.11
CA ALA A 58 -13.76 11.69 -2.54
C ALA A 58 -14.01 11.90 -1.03
N SER A 59 -15.16 11.42 -0.54
CA SER A 59 -15.48 11.49 0.89
C SER A 59 -14.58 10.54 1.70
N VAL A 60 -14.40 10.82 2.99
CA VAL A 60 -13.59 9.97 3.87
C VAL A 60 -14.25 8.59 3.98
N GLU A 61 -15.57 8.59 4.13
CA GLU A 61 -16.41 7.40 4.23
C GLU A 61 -16.32 6.53 2.98
N ASP A 62 -16.46 7.11 1.78
CA ASP A 62 -16.42 6.34 0.54
C ASP A 62 -15.07 5.64 0.34
N ILE A 63 -13.96 6.32 0.65
CA ILE A 63 -12.61 5.76 0.54
C ILE A 63 -12.44 4.60 1.52
N ASP A 64 -12.82 4.80 2.79
CA ASP A 64 -12.63 3.82 3.84
C ASP A 64 -13.55 2.60 3.66
N GLU A 65 -14.84 2.82 3.38
CA GLU A 65 -15.79 1.75 3.08
C GLU A 65 -15.41 0.96 1.84
N ALA A 66 -14.90 1.62 0.79
CA ALA A 66 -14.45 0.91 -0.41
C ALA A 66 -13.38 -0.13 -0.06
N MET A 67 -12.42 0.19 0.82
CA MET A 67 -11.35 -0.73 1.18
C MET A 67 -11.75 -1.75 2.24
N LEU A 68 -12.70 -1.43 3.11
CA LEU A 68 -13.34 -2.44 3.97
C LEU A 68 -14.07 -3.49 3.13
N ASP A 69 -14.87 -3.07 2.15
CA ASP A 69 -15.55 -3.96 1.20
C ASP A 69 -14.57 -4.75 0.33
N PHE A 70 -13.41 -4.16 0.02
CA PHE A 70 -12.34 -4.87 -0.68
C PHE A 70 -11.79 -6.04 0.17
N GLY A 71 -11.90 -5.94 1.50
CA GLY A 71 -11.47 -6.94 2.47
C GLY A 71 -10.34 -6.49 3.40
N MET A 72 -9.97 -5.20 3.39
CA MET A 72 -8.99 -4.68 4.34
C MET A 72 -9.59 -4.62 5.75
N PRO A 73 -8.80 -4.80 6.82
CA PRO A 73 -9.31 -4.76 8.19
C PRO A 73 -9.67 -3.34 8.65
N MET A 74 -9.15 -2.33 7.97
CA MET A 74 -9.33 -0.91 8.31
C MET A 74 -9.23 -0.07 7.02
N GLY A 75 -10.06 0.96 6.93
CA GLY A 75 -9.97 1.95 5.85
C GLY A 75 -8.63 2.71 5.90
N PRO A 76 -8.09 3.15 4.75
CA PRO A 76 -6.77 3.77 4.68
C PRO A 76 -6.69 5.11 5.43
N LEU A 77 -7.73 5.94 5.40
CA LEU A 77 -7.71 7.24 6.08
C LEU A 77 -7.82 7.05 7.58
N ARG A 78 -8.64 6.09 8.02
CA ARG A 78 -8.65 5.65 9.41
C ARG A 78 -7.30 5.12 9.86
N LEU A 79 -6.65 4.30 9.04
CA LEU A 79 -5.33 3.74 9.34
C LEU A 79 -4.26 4.84 9.45
N LEU A 80 -4.30 5.86 8.57
CA LEU A 80 -3.43 7.03 8.65
C LEU A 80 -3.57 7.75 9.99
N ASP A 81 -4.80 7.92 10.49
CA ASP A 81 -5.01 8.55 11.79
C ASP A 81 -4.55 7.69 12.97
N GLU A 82 -4.73 6.36 12.92
CA GLU A 82 -4.26 5.45 13.98
C GLU A 82 -2.73 5.38 14.04
N VAL A 83 -2.05 5.39 12.89
CA VAL A 83 -0.58 5.48 12.81
C VAL A 83 -0.09 6.87 13.25
N GLY A 84 -0.82 7.91 12.85
CA GLY A 84 -0.46 9.30 13.05
C GLY A 84 0.01 9.95 11.74
N VAL A 85 -0.60 11.10 11.41
CA VAL A 85 -0.35 11.81 10.14
C VAL A 85 1.09 12.28 10.01
N ASP A 86 1.73 12.66 11.12
CA ASP A 86 3.14 13.06 11.13
C ASP A 86 4.10 11.91 10.89
N VAL A 87 3.82 10.73 11.46
CA VAL A 87 4.61 9.51 11.22
C VAL A 87 4.45 9.08 9.77
N ALA A 88 3.21 9.02 9.26
CA ALA A 88 2.94 8.67 7.88
C ALA A 88 3.59 9.67 6.90
N HIS A 89 3.54 10.97 7.19
CA HIS A 89 4.20 11.99 6.39
C HIS A 89 5.73 11.84 6.41
N HIS A 90 6.33 11.53 7.57
CA HIS A 90 7.78 11.29 7.67
C HIS A 90 8.21 10.11 6.81
N VAL A 91 7.51 8.97 6.90
CA VAL A 91 7.78 7.79 6.08
C VAL A 91 7.54 8.08 4.59
N ALA A 92 6.47 8.82 4.26
CA ALA A 92 6.18 9.22 2.87
C ALA A 92 7.32 10.06 2.29
N MET A 93 7.89 11.00 3.06
CA MET A 93 9.01 11.82 2.61
C MET A 93 10.29 11.00 2.36
N GLU A 94 10.60 10.04 3.25
CA GLU A 94 11.76 9.16 3.08
C GLU A 94 11.63 8.28 1.83
N LEU A 95 10.43 7.75 1.59
CA LEU A 95 10.13 6.97 0.39
C LEU A 95 10.08 7.84 -0.87
N GLU A 96 9.54 9.05 -0.81
CA GLU A 96 9.53 10.01 -1.93
C GLU A 96 10.95 10.42 -2.34
N ALA A 97 11.86 10.61 -1.38
CA ALA A 97 13.27 10.86 -1.68
C ALA A 97 13.94 9.68 -2.41
N SER A 98 13.52 8.45 -2.11
CA SER A 98 14.08 7.22 -2.69
C SER A 98 13.40 6.79 -3.99
N PHE A 99 12.13 7.15 -4.19
CA PHE A 99 11.24 6.68 -5.24
C PHE A 99 10.41 7.82 -5.85
N ILE A 100 11.09 8.91 -6.19
CA ILE A 100 10.49 10.19 -6.62
C ILE A 100 9.59 10.07 -7.87
N ASP A 101 9.78 9.02 -8.68
CA ASP A 101 8.99 8.75 -9.88
C ASP A 101 7.55 8.33 -9.58
N ARG A 102 7.29 7.79 -8.39
CA ARG A 102 6.02 7.11 -8.08
C ARG A 102 5.47 7.35 -6.67
N MET A 103 6.29 7.82 -5.75
CA MET A 103 5.86 8.20 -4.40
C MET A 103 5.82 9.72 -4.32
N ARG A 104 4.61 10.30 -4.31
CA ARG A 104 4.43 11.74 -4.14
C ARG A 104 3.46 12.02 -3.01
N THR A 105 3.93 12.70 -1.98
CA THR A 105 3.12 13.02 -0.81
C THR A 105 1.98 13.96 -1.19
N PRO A 106 0.71 13.62 -0.86
CA PRO A 106 -0.43 14.50 -1.15
C PRO A 106 -0.40 15.75 -0.27
N ARG A 107 -0.87 16.88 -0.81
CA ARG A 107 -0.81 18.18 -0.10
C ARG A 107 -1.65 18.17 1.17
N VAL A 108 -2.73 17.39 1.19
CA VAL A 108 -3.60 17.26 2.37
C VAL A 108 -2.83 16.83 3.62
N LEU A 109 -1.88 15.87 3.53
CA LEU A 109 -1.12 15.43 4.70
C LEU A 109 -0.23 16.54 5.25
N VAL A 110 0.36 17.35 4.37
CA VAL A 110 1.14 18.54 4.75
C VAL A 110 0.25 19.60 5.42
N GLN A 111 -0.96 19.81 4.89
CA GLN A 111 -1.92 20.78 5.44
C GLN A 111 -2.43 20.34 6.82
N MET A 112 -2.75 19.05 6.99
CA MET A 112 -3.14 18.46 8.25
C MET A 112 -2.05 18.57 9.31
N LEU A 113 -0.80 18.28 8.95
CA LEU A 113 0.35 18.43 9.83
C LEU A 113 0.49 19.88 10.33
N LYS A 114 0.40 20.85 9.43
CA LYS A 114 0.45 22.29 9.77
C LYS A 114 -0.72 22.73 10.65
N ALA A 115 -1.89 22.09 10.50
CA ALA A 115 -3.07 22.36 11.29
C ALA A 115 -3.11 21.59 12.64
N GLY A 116 -2.08 20.80 12.95
CA GLY A 116 -2.04 19.99 14.18
C GLY A 116 -3.04 18.81 14.17
N LEU A 117 -3.49 18.39 13.00
CA LEU A 117 -4.41 17.26 12.81
C LEU A 117 -3.58 15.98 12.63
N LEU A 118 -3.15 15.42 13.76
CA LEU A 118 -2.20 14.30 13.80
C LEU A 118 -2.87 12.92 13.93
N GLY A 119 -4.20 12.84 13.84
CA GLY A 119 -4.96 11.60 13.97
C GLY A 119 -5.32 11.27 15.42
N ARG A 120 -5.27 9.99 15.78
CA ARG A 120 -5.74 9.47 17.07
C ARG A 120 -5.09 10.18 18.26
N LYS A 121 -3.79 10.44 18.17
CA LYS A 121 -2.99 11.00 19.27
C LYS A 121 -3.28 12.46 19.59
N SER A 122 -3.81 13.23 18.63
CA SER A 122 -4.28 14.61 18.82
C SER A 122 -5.80 14.69 18.88
N GLU A 123 -6.46 13.53 19.00
CA GLU A 123 -7.91 13.34 18.96
C GLU A 123 -8.61 13.87 17.68
N ARG A 124 -7.84 14.25 16.67
CA ARG A 124 -8.31 14.96 15.46
C ARG A 124 -7.40 14.66 14.28
N GLY A 125 -7.97 14.13 13.20
CA GLY A 125 -7.33 13.81 11.92
C GLY A 125 -8.38 13.82 10.80
N PHE A 126 -8.40 12.77 9.98
CA PHE A 126 -9.53 12.45 9.09
C PHE A 126 -10.83 12.24 9.85
N TYR A 127 -10.71 11.69 11.07
CA TYR A 127 -11.79 11.54 12.03
C TYR A 127 -11.56 12.42 13.26
N LEU A 128 -12.64 12.70 13.98
CA LEU A 128 -12.66 13.27 15.32
C LEU A 128 -12.84 12.14 16.33
N TYR A 129 -12.01 12.15 17.38
CA TYR A 129 -11.89 11.06 18.36
C TYR A 129 -12.33 11.48 19.76
N ASN A 130 -13.20 12.48 19.83
CA ASN A 130 -13.78 13.04 21.06
C ASN A 130 -14.88 12.14 21.69
N SER A 131 -15.25 11.04 21.03
CA SER A 131 -16.30 10.13 21.46
C SER A 131 -15.88 8.66 21.26
N LYS A 132 -16.70 7.72 21.77
CA LYS A 132 -16.46 6.27 21.57
C LYS A 132 -16.54 5.87 20.10
N THR A 133 -17.39 6.54 19.32
CA THR A 133 -17.55 6.31 17.89
C THR A 133 -16.96 7.51 17.13
N PRO A 134 -15.82 7.33 16.46
CA PRO A 134 -15.19 8.41 15.72
C PRO A 134 -16.10 8.95 14.62
N GLU A 135 -16.18 10.28 14.53
CA GLU A 135 -16.98 10.98 13.52
C GLU A 135 -16.07 11.56 12.43
N VAL A 136 -16.55 11.70 11.20
CA VAL A 136 -15.74 12.30 10.14
C VAL A 136 -15.50 13.79 10.41
N ASN A 137 -14.27 14.22 10.23
CA ASN A 137 -13.88 15.61 10.42
C ASN A 137 -14.30 16.47 9.21
N SER A 138 -15.53 16.97 9.24
CA SER A 138 -16.11 17.83 8.19
C SER A 138 -15.27 19.07 7.86
N GLY A 139 -14.44 19.54 8.80
CA GLY A 139 -13.51 20.66 8.59
C GLY A 139 -12.40 20.39 7.57
N LEU A 140 -12.12 19.13 7.24
CA LEU A 140 -11.11 18.77 6.23
C LEU A 140 -11.56 19.01 4.79
N SER A 141 -12.85 19.24 4.55
CA SER A 141 -13.36 19.63 3.23
C SER A 141 -12.65 20.88 2.67
N LEU A 142 -12.12 21.75 3.53
CA LEU A 142 -11.30 22.90 3.17
C LEU A 142 -9.97 22.54 2.47
N PHE A 143 -9.50 21.31 2.63
CA PHE A 143 -8.27 20.80 2.01
C PHE A 143 -8.53 20.04 0.70
N GLN A 144 -9.80 19.88 0.30
CA GLN A 144 -10.17 19.32 -1.00
C GLN A 144 -10.11 20.38 -2.11
N GLU A 145 -9.94 19.92 -3.35
CA GLU A 145 -9.96 20.80 -4.52
C GLU A 145 -11.39 21.36 -4.75
N LYS A 146 -11.53 22.68 -4.66
CA LYS A 146 -12.82 23.42 -4.61
C LYS A 146 -13.77 23.22 -5.80
N ASP A 147 -13.27 22.70 -6.93
CA ASP A 147 -14.04 22.55 -8.18
C ASP A 147 -14.33 21.09 -8.56
N ARG A 148 -14.13 20.13 -7.63
CA ARG A 148 -14.22 18.70 -7.94
C ARG A 148 -14.92 17.92 -6.82
N ALA A 149 -16.24 18.09 -6.68
CA ALA A 149 -17.05 16.99 -6.13
C ALA A 149 -17.07 15.86 -7.17
N LYS A 150 -15.97 15.10 -7.24
CA LYS A 150 -15.88 13.92 -8.11
C LYS A 150 -16.52 12.75 -7.37
N ILE A 151 -17.62 12.27 -7.92
CA ILE A 151 -18.15 10.97 -7.52
C ILE A 151 -17.20 9.91 -8.09
N PHE A 152 -16.50 9.23 -7.21
CA PHE A 152 -15.68 8.08 -7.58
C PHE A 152 -16.52 6.82 -7.36
N PRO A 153 -16.79 6.01 -8.40
CA PRO A 153 -17.38 4.71 -8.19
C PRO A 153 -16.55 3.87 -7.21
N ARG A 154 -17.20 3.13 -6.32
CA ARG A 154 -16.53 2.29 -5.31
C ARG A 154 -15.48 1.35 -5.93
N GLU A 155 -15.79 0.77 -7.09
CA GLU A 155 -14.84 -0.08 -7.82
C GLU A 155 -13.57 0.70 -8.24
N GLU A 156 -13.72 1.97 -8.64
CA GLU A 156 -12.58 2.79 -9.03
C GLU A 156 -11.68 3.12 -7.83
N LEU A 157 -12.26 3.43 -6.66
CA LEU A 157 -11.50 3.62 -5.42
C LEU A 157 -10.69 2.37 -5.06
N GLN A 158 -11.37 1.21 -4.98
CA GLN A 158 -10.73 -0.08 -4.67
C GLN A 158 -9.59 -0.39 -5.63
N LYS A 159 -9.85 -0.22 -6.93
CA LYS A 159 -8.92 -0.54 -8.00
C LYS A 159 -7.68 0.35 -7.94
N ARG A 160 -7.84 1.67 -7.84
CA ARG A 160 -6.71 2.61 -7.79
C ARG A 160 -5.78 2.29 -6.63
N MET A 161 -6.35 2.06 -5.45
CA MET A 161 -5.61 1.71 -4.25
C MET A 161 -4.94 0.32 -4.33
N ALA A 162 -5.66 -0.70 -4.79
CA ALA A 162 -5.12 -2.06 -4.90
C ALA A 162 -4.02 -2.19 -5.97
N LEU A 163 -4.17 -1.53 -7.12
CA LEU A 163 -3.20 -1.60 -8.21
C LEU A 163 -1.83 -1.04 -7.81
N LEU A 164 -1.78 -0.02 -6.96
CA LEU A 164 -0.51 0.53 -6.48
C LEU A 164 0.21 -0.43 -5.54
N MET A 165 -0.51 -1.13 -4.65
CA MET A 165 0.09 -2.21 -3.84
C MET A 165 0.61 -3.35 -4.72
N VAL A 166 -0.17 -3.75 -5.74
CA VAL A 166 0.24 -4.78 -6.70
C VAL A 166 1.53 -4.38 -7.43
N ASN A 167 1.60 -3.14 -7.91
CA ASN A 167 2.75 -2.65 -8.67
C ASN A 167 4.00 -2.58 -7.80
N GLU A 168 3.89 -2.04 -6.57
CA GLU A 168 5.04 -1.96 -5.67
C GLU A 168 5.46 -3.35 -5.17
N ALA A 169 4.51 -4.27 -4.93
CA ALA A 169 4.82 -5.68 -4.62
C ALA A 169 5.60 -6.35 -5.77
N ALA A 170 5.21 -6.11 -7.02
CA ALA A 170 5.94 -6.61 -8.18
C ALA A 170 7.32 -5.95 -8.34
N ARG A 171 7.48 -4.67 -7.98
CA ARG A 171 8.79 -3.99 -7.94
C ARG A 171 9.71 -4.59 -6.87
N CYS A 172 9.18 -4.94 -5.70
CA CYS A 172 9.96 -5.62 -4.67
C CYS A 172 10.53 -6.96 -5.16
N LEU A 173 9.81 -7.70 -6.01
CA LEU A 173 10.35 -8.89 -6.67
C LEU A 173 11.35 -8.56 -7.79
N GLU A 174 11.04 -7.56 -8.62
CA GLU A 174 11.91 -7.08 -9.70
C GLU A 174 13.28 -6.63 -9.19
N GLU A 175 13.31 -5.94 -8.06
CA GLU A 175 14.51 -5.45 -7.38
C GLU A 175 15.17 -6.52 -6.48
N GLU A 176 14.64 -7.75 -6.51
CA GLU A 176 15.10 -8.89 -5.70
C GLU A 176 15.16 -8.57 -4.20
N LEU A 177 14.26 -7.72 -3.70
CA LEU A 177 14.10 -7.45 -2.27
C LEU A 177 13.65 -8.71 -1.54
N VAL A 178 12.82 -9.50 -2.23
CA VAL A 178 12.32 -10.83 -1.85
C VAL A 178 12.42 -11.71 -3.09
N THR A 179 12.68 -13.00 -2.90
CA THR A 179 12.83 -13.95 -4.02
C THR A 179 11.52 -14.59 -4.43
N GLU A 180 10.64 -14.90 -3.46
CA GLU A 180 9.43 -15.67 -3.71
C GLU A 180 8.16 -14.80 -3.66
N PRO A 181 7.27 -14.87 -4.67
CA PRO A 181 5.98 -14.17 -4.63
C PRO A 181 5.13 -14.52 -3.41
N SER A 182 5.23 -15.76 -2.92
CA SER A 182 4.51 -16.20 -1.72
C SER A 182 4.95 -15.48 -0.45
N ASP A 183 6.21 -15.08 -0.36
CA ASP A 183 6.73 -14.36 0.81
C ASP A 183 6.21 -12.92 0.84
N VAL A 184 6.07 -12.29 -0.33
CA VAL A 184 5.45 -10.96 -0.48
C VAL A 184 3.98 -11.01 -0.07
N ASP A 185 3.22 -11.96 -0.62
CA ASP A 185 1.81 -12.12 -0.30
C ASP A 185 1.59 -12.43 1.19
N PHE A 186 2.38 -13.33 1.74
CA PHE A 186 2.34 -13.68 3.15
C PHE A 186 2.68 -12.48 4.05
N ALA A 187 3.73 -11.72 3.73
CA ALA A 187 4.11 -10.53 4.48
C ALA A 187 3.01 -9.48 4.49
N MET A 188 2.36 -9.24 3.35
CA MET A 188 1.28 -8.25 3.24
C MET A 188 0.02 -8.68 3.98
N ILE A 189 -0.36 -9.96 3.90
CA ILE A 189 -1.49 -10.51 4.67
C ILE A 189 -1.21 -10.37 6.18
N MET A 190 -0.05 -10.82 6.64
CA MET A 190 0.26 -10.86 8.08
C MET A 190 0.63 -9.49 8.66
N GLY A 191 1.20 -8.60 7.84
CA GLY A 191 1.65 -7.28 8.26
C GLY A 191 0.56 -6.22 8.20
N THR A 192 -0.24 -6.21 7.13
CA THR A 192 -1.24 -5.16 6.87
C THR A 192 -2.68 -5.66 6.96
N GLY A 193 -2.88 -6.98 6.99
CA GLY A 193 -4.20 -7.58 6.84
C GLY A 193 -4.72 -7.57 5.41
N PHE A 194 -3.85 -7.47 4.39
CA PHE A 194 -4.27 -7.45 2.99
C PHE A 194 -5.27 -8.58 2.72
N ALA A 195 -6.48 -8.20 2.29
CA ALA A 195 -7.67 -9.05 2.10
C ALA A 195 -7.34 -10.56 1.96
N PRO A 196 -7.38 -11.34 3.06
CA PRO A 196 -6.82 -12.71 3.08
C PRO A 196 -7.47 -13.66 2.08
N PHE A 197 -8.78 -13.49 1.82
CA PHE A 197 -9.52 -14.26 0.82
C PHE A 197 -9.11 -13.96 -0.63
N ARG A 198 -8.36 -12.88 -0.87
CA ARG A 198 -7.71 -12.55 -2.15
C ARG A 198 -6.28 -13.08 -2.25
N GLY A 199 -5.73 -13.56 -1.14
CA GLY A 199 -4.46 -14.30 -1.10
C GLY A 199 -3.19 -13.46 -1.23
N GLY A 200 -3.28 -12.14 -1.03
CA GLY A 200 -2.15 -11.20 -1.14
C GLY A 200 -2.18 -10.40 -2.46
N PRO A 201 -1.38 -9.33 -2.59
CA PRO A 201 -1.38 -8.48 -3.78
C PRO A 201 -1.02 -9.22 -5.07
N LEU A 202 -0.02 -10.10 -5.08
CA LEU A 202 0.45 -10.77 -6.28
C LEU A 202 -0.53 -11.86 -6.71
N ARG A 203 -1.07 -12.63 -5.76
CA ARG A 203 -2.18 -13.55 -6.03
C ARG A 203 -3.45 -12.82 -6.48
N HIS A 204 -3.73 -11.65 -5.93
CA HIS A 204 -4.82 -10.81 -6.41
C HIS A 204 -4.60 -10.41 -7.87
N ALA A 205 -3.38 -10.03 -8.25
CA ALA A 205 -3.03 -9.72 -9.64
C ALA A 205 -3.28 -10.91 -10.58
N ASP A 206 -2.85 -12.11 -10.17
CA ASP A 206 -3.10 -13.35 -10.93
C ASP A 206 -4.60 -13.62 -11.09
N SER A 207 -5.39 -13.46 -10.03
CA SER A 207 -6.85 -13.68 -10.06
C SER A 207 -7.58 -12.72 -11.01
N ARG A 208 -7.04 -11.51 -11.21
CA ARG A 208 -7.57 -10.55 -12.18
C ARG A 208 -7.04 -10.78 -13.59
N GLY A 209 -5.87 -11.41 -13.71
CA GLY A 209 -5.08 -11.52 -14.93
C GLY A 209 -4.09 -10.36 -15.05
N VAL A 210 -2.80 -10.68 -15.10
CA VAL A 210 -1.70 -9.70 -15.14
C VAL A 210 -1.80 -8.76 -16.34
N GLU A 211 -2.25 -9.24 -17.49
CA GLU A 211 -2.52 -8.41 -18.67
C GLU A 211 -3.56 -7.32 -18.40
N LYS A 212 -4.68 -7.67 -17.75
CA LYS A 212 -5.73 -6.71 -17.39
C LYS A 212 -5.25 -5.71 -16.35
N VAL A 213 -4.42 -6.16 -15.39
CA VAL A 213 -3.76 -5.28 -14.42
C VAL A 213 -2.90 -4.24 -15.16
N VAL A 214 -2.02 -4.67 -16.06
CA VAL A 214 -1.15 -3.77 -16.82
C VAL A 214 -1.94 -2.82 -17.70
N ALA A 215 -2.96 -3.30 -18.41
CA ALA A 215 -3.80 -2.45 -19.27
C ALA A 215 -4.48 -1.33 -18.46
N GLU A 216 -5.02 -1.66 -17.29
CA GLU A 216 -5.70 -0.70 -16.44
C GLU A 216 -4.74 0.29 -15.78
N MET A 217 -3.56 -0.16 -15.38
CA MET A 217 -2.49 0.70 -14.89
C MET A 217 -2.04 1.71 -15.96
N LYS A 218 -1.87 1.26 -17.21
CA LYS A 218 -1.56 2.16 -18.34
C LYS A 218 -2.67 3.19 -18.57
N ARG A 219 -3.94 2.75 -18.57
CA ARG A 219 -5.09 3.66 -18.69
C ARG A 219 -5.10 4.75 -17.61
N LEU A 220 -4.79 4.39 -16.36
CA LEU A 220 -4.69 5.35 -15.25
C LEU A 220 -3.49 6.29 -15.42
N ALA A 221 -2.34 5.78 -15.86
CA ALA A 221 -1.17 6.59 -16.15
C ALA A 221 -1.45 7.64 -17.25
N ASP A 222 -2.12 7.22 -18.33
CA ASP A 222 -2.51 8.09 -19.46
C ASP A 222 -3.54 9.16 -19.07
N SER A 223 -4.29 8.96 -17.98
CA SER A 223 -5.24 9.95 -17.42
C SER A 223 -4.59 11.12 -16.67
N GLY A 224 -3.25 11.16 -16.63
CA GLY A 224 -2.47 12.19 -15.93
C GLY A 224 -1.91 11.75 -14.56
N ALA A 225 -2.12 10.49 -14.17
CA ALA A 225 -1.60 9.92 -12.93
C ALA A 225 -0.38 9.03 -13.23
N ALA A 226 0.71 9.62 -13.72
CA ALA A 226 1.89 8.90 -14.23
C ALA A 226 2.51 7.88 -13.25
N TYR A 227 2.30 8.07 -11.94
CA TYR A 227 2.73 7.12 -10.89
C TYR A 227 2.01 5.76 -10.94
N PHE A 228 0.96 5.60 -11.77
CA PHE A 228 0.37 4.31 -12.13
C PHE A 228 1.13 3.56 -13.22
N ALA A 229 2.27 4.03 -13.71
CA ALA A 229 3.05 3.29 -14.71
C ALA A 229 3.43 1.89 -14.18
N PRO A 230 3.08 0.80 -14.90
CA PRO A 230 3.39 -0.55 -14.46
C PRO A 230 4.90 -0.81 -14.49
N CYS A 231 5.42 -1.53 -13.49
CA CYS A 231 6.84 -1.91 -13.46
C CYS A 231 7.22 -2.87 -14.61
N ALA A 232 8.51 -3.04 -14.87
CA ALA A 232 8.94 -3.81 -16.02
C ALA A 232 8.60 -5.30 -15.87
N LEU A 233 8.58 -5.84 -14.65
CA LEU A 233 8.18 -7.21 -14.35
C LEU A 233 6.72 -7.46 -14.75
N LEU A 234 5.79 -6.61 -14.32
CA LEU A 234 4.39 -6.72 -14.72
C LEU A 234 4.23 -6.63 -16.24
N GLN A 235 4.94 -5.70 -16.89
CA GLN A 235 4.90 -5.56 -18.35
C GLN A 235 5.42 -6.80 -19.07
N ARG A 236 6.57 -7.36 -18.64
CA ARG A 236 7.11 -8.61 -19.20
C ARG A 236 6.16 -9.78 -19.01
N MET A 237 5.62 -9.94 -17.79
CA MET A 237 4.68 -11.02 -17.49
C MET A 237 3.39 -10.92 -18.30
N ALA A 238 2.85 -9.71 -18.49
CA ALA A 238 1.70 -9.49 -19.37
C ALA A 238 1.99 -9.89 -20.81
N ASN A 239 3.15 -9.50 -21.36
CA ASN A 239 3.55 -9.84 -22.73
C ASN A 239 3.79 -11.35 -22.92
N GLU A 240 4.27 -12.03 -21.88
CA GLU A 240 4.58 -13.46 -21.92
C GLU A 240 3.40 -14.35 -21.47
N GLY A 241 2.27 -13.77 -21.08
CA GLY A 241 1.12 -14.52 -20.56
C GLY A 241 1.40 -15.24 -19.23
N LYS A 242 2.36 -14.75 -18.44
CA LYS A 242 2.80 -15.35 -17.18
C LYS A 242 2.00 -14.86 -15.97
N ARG A 243 2.11 -15.62 -14.89
CA ARG A 243 1.50 -15.39 -13.57
C ARG A 243 2.56 -15.47 -12.47
N PHE A 244 2.31 -14.87 -11.31
CA PHE A 244 3.22 -14.94 -10.18
C PHE A 244 3.21 -16.33 -9.53
N HIS A 245 2.01 -16.92 -9.43
CA HIS A 245 1.80 -18.24 -8.84
C HIS A 245 1.42 -19.24 -9.92
N ALA A 246 2.14 -20.37 -9.98
CA ALA A 246 1.75 -21.50 -10.81
C ALA A 246 0.42 -22.11 -10.34
N GLU A 247 -0.45 -22.54 -11.27
CA GLU A 247 -1.65 -23.29 -10.90
C GLU A 247 -1.26 -24.68 -10.35
N LYS A 248 -2.12 -25.26 -9.51
CA LYS A 248 -1.92 -26.61 -8.93
C LYS A 248 -1.86 -27.76 -9.98
N GLY A 249 -1.85 -27.45 -11.28
CA GLY A 249 -1.74 -28.40 -12.40
C GLY A 249 -0.43 -28.33 -13.21
N ASP A 250 0.39 -27.28 -13.06
CA ASP A 250 1.57 -27.03 -13.92
C ASP A 250 2.87 -27.72 -13.45
N ARG A 251 2.82 -28.40 -12.30
CA ARG A 251 3.93 -29.28 -11.85
C ARG A 251 3.63 -30.71 -12.28
N ARG A 252 3.91 -31.04 -13.54
CA ARG A 252 4.02 -32.42 -14.03
C ARG A 252 5.34 -32.60 -14.75
#